data_AF-A0A1Y1VHS3-F1
#
_entry.id   AF-A0A1Y1VHS3-F1
#
_cell.length_a   1.000
_cell.length_b   1.000
_cell.length_c   1.000
_cell.angle_alpha   90.00
_cell.angle_beta   90.00
_cell.angle_gamma   90.00
#
_symmetry.space_group_name_H-M   'P 1'
#
loop_
_entity.id
_entity.type
_entity.pdbx_description
1 polymer ?
#
loop_
_entity_poly.entity_id
_entity_poly.type
_entity_poly.pdbx_seq_one_letter_code
_entity_poly.pdbx_strand_id
1 'polypeptide(L)' 'MYSGTNTGSFLKHITAQYITKDGLKNLGPAVMRLAECESLDAHRNAVAVRMKDIQN' A
#
# COMPACT_ATOMS: atom_id res chain seq x y z
N MET A 1 -17.42 -11.81 -18.08
CA MET A 1 -16.86 -11.18 -19.29
C MET A 1 -15.49 -11.79 -19.49
N TYR A 2 -15.20 -12.37 -20.67
CA TYR A 2 -13.95 -13.07 -20.96
C TYR A 2 -13.39 -12.54 -22.27
N SER A 3 -12.07 -12.36 -22.32
CA SER A 3 -11.35 -12.02 -23.55
C SER A 3 -10.89 -13.30 -24.25
N GLY A 4 -10.81 -13.28 -25.58
CA GLY A 4 -10.25 -14.39 -26.35
C GLY A 4 -8.82 -14.73 -25.91
N THR A 5 -8.46 -16.01 -26.04
CA THR A 5 -7.14 -16.52 -25.66
C THR A 5 -6.03 -15.78 -26.42
N ASN A 6 -5.06 -15.26 -25.68
CA ASN A 6 -3.86 -14.63 -26.22
C ASN A 6 -2.66 -14.98 -25.32
N THR A 7 -1.48 -14.51 -25.65
CA THR A 7 -0.26 -14.78 -24.87
C THR A 7 -0.37 -14.33 -23.41
N GLY A 8 -1.05 -13.22 -23.14
CA GLY A 8 -1.35 -12.74 -21.78
C GLY A 8 -2.19 -13.71 -20.95
N SER A 9 -2.98 -14.59 -21.59
CA SER A 9 -3.75 -15.63 -20.90
C SER A 9 -2.87 -16.67 -20.18
N PHE A 10 -1.60 -16.77 -20.57
CA PHE A 10 -0.62 -17.71 -19.99
C PHE A 10 0.40 -17.00 -19.09
N LEU A 11 0.22 -15.71 -18.81
CA LEU A 11 1.11 -14.91 -17.99
C LEU A 11 0.43 -14.50 -16.67
N LYS A 12 1.23 -14.33 -15.62
CA LYS A 12 0.80 -13.72 -14.36
C LYS A 12 1.39 -12.32 -14.27
N HIS A 13 0.56 -11.34 -13.97
CA HIS A 13 0.99 -9.95 -13.79
C HIS A 13 1.33 -9.71 -12.31
N ILE A 14 2.62 -9.66 -11.99
CA ILE A 14 3.12 -9.43 -10.62
C ILE A 14 3.50 -7.96 -10.48
N THR A 15 3.05 -7.31 -9.41
CA THR A 15 3.39 -5.92 -9.09
C THR A 15 4.38 -5.85 -7.92
N ALA A 16 5.28 -4.88 -7.95
CA ALA A 16 6.15 -4.52 -6.83
C ALA A 16 6.02 -3.03 -6.53
N GLN A 17 6.26 -2.64 -5.28
CA GLN A 17 6.17 -1.25 -4.84
C GLN A 17 7.37 -0.89 -3.98
N TYR A 18 7.86 0.33 -4.16
CA TYR A 18 8.90 0.95 -3.36
C TYR A 18 8.46 2.37 -3.00
N ILE A 19 8.71 2.79 -1.76
CA ILE A 19 8.36 4.13 -1.27
C ILE A 19 9.54 4.73 -0.51
N THR A 20 9.82 6.01 -0.78
CA THR A 20 10.85 6.76 -0.06
C THR A 20 10.32 7.24 1.29
N LYS A 21 11.21 7.70 2.18
CA LYS A 21 10.81 8.31 3.46
C LYS A 21 9.86 9.49 3.24
N ASP A 22 10.16 10.39 2.32
CA ASP A 22 9.30 11.54 2.03
C ASP A 22 7.99 11.15 1.33
N GLY A 23 8.02 10.12 0.48
CA GLY A 23 6.80 9.54 -0.08
C GLY A 23 5.89 8.97 1.02
N LEU A 24 6.46 8.28 2.00
CA LEU A 24 5.70 7.75 3.14
C LEU A 24 5.18 8.87 4.05
N LYS A 25 5.92 9.97 4.23
CA LYS A 25 5.41 11.14 4.96
C LYS A 25 4.17 11.74 4.29
N ASN A 26 4.18 11.82 2.96
CA ASN A 26 3.09 12.40 2.18
C ASN A 26 1.85 11.49 2.13
N LEU A 27 2.04 10.17 1.96
CA LEU A 27 0.94 9.21 1.78
C LEU A 27 0.46 8.58 3.10
N GLY A 28 1.34 8.47 4.09
CA GLY A 28 1.11 7.78 5.36
C GLY A 28 -0.13 8.26 6.13
N PRO A 29 -0.39 9.58 6.27
CA PRO A 29 -1.59 10.08 6.92
C PRO A 29 -2.89 9.58 6.28
N ALA A 30 -2.95 9.56 4.94
CA ALA A 30 -4.12 9.09 4.21
C ALA A 30 -4.33 7.58 4.42
N VAL A 31 -3.26 6.78 4.34
CA VAL A 31 -3.32 5.32 4.57
C VAL A 31 -3.79 5.00 5.99
N MET A 32 -3.26 5.70 6.99
CA MET A 32 -3.70 5.52 8.38
C MET A 32 -5.18 5.87 8.57
N ARG A 33 -5.67 6.92 7.91
CA ARG A 33 -7.08 7.31 7.98
C ARG A 33 -8.00 6.28 7.33
N LEU A 34 -7.62 5.74 6.17
CA LEU A 34 -8.38 4.68 5.50
C LEU A 34 -8.42 3.41 6.36
N ALA A 35 -7.27 2.99 6.89
CA ALA A 35 -7.20 1.83 7.78
C ALA A 35 -8.04 1.99 9.05
N GLU A 36 -8.12 3.21 9.61
CA GLU A 36 -9.02 3.52 10.73
C GLU A 36 -10.51 3.40 10.33
N CYS A 37 -10.90 3.94 9.18
CA CYS A 37 -12.27 3.82 8.67
C CYS A 37 -12.68 2.35 8.43
N GLU A 38 -11.73 1.50 8.05
CA GLU A 38 -11.93 0.06 7.83
C GLU A 38 -11.76 -0.78 9.10
N SER A 39 -11.51 -0.16 10.27
CA SER A 39 -11.23 -0.85 11.54
C SER A 39 -10.04 -1.82 11.48
N LEU A 40 -9.04 -1.50 10.65
CA LEU A 40 -7.81 -2.28 10.45
C LEU A 40 -6.66 -1.72 11.30
N ASP A 41 -6.76 -1.84 12.63
CA ASP A 41 -5.80 -1.25 13.56
C ASP A 41 -4.35 -1.68 13.34
N ALA A 42 -4.12 -2.96 13.01
CA ALA A 42 -2.77 -3.47 12.73
C ALA A 42 -2.15 -2.80 11.49
N HIS A 43 -2.95 -2.54 10.45
CA HIS A 43 -2.49 -1.85 9.24
C HIS A 43 -2.16 -0.39 9.54
N ARG A 44 -3.02 0.30 10.30
CA ARG A 44 -2.75 1.67 10.77
C ARG A 44 -1.47 1.74 11.59
N ASN A 45 -1.30 0.82 12.55
CA ASN A 45 -0.15 0.80 13.45
C ASN A 45 1.17 0.55 12.70
N ALA A 46 1.16 -0.32 11.67
CA ALA A 46 2.34 -0.56 10.84
C ALA A 46 2.88 0.74 10.19
N VAL A 47 2.00 1.64 9.77
CA VAL A 47 2.38 2.95 9.23
C VAL A 47 2.78 3.91 10.37
N ALA A 48 2.03 3.96 11.46
CA ALA A 48 2.29 4.84 12.60
C ALA A 48 3.70 4.66 13.20
N VAL A 49 4.14 3.40 13.38
CA VAL A 49 5.49 3.11 13.91
C VAL A 49 6.58 3.64 12.98
N ARG A 50 6.43 3.49 11.67
CA ARG A 50 7.39 4.02 10.67
C ARG A 50 7.38 5.54 10.62
N MET A 51 6.21 6.16 10.73
CA MET A 51 6.08 7.62 10.79
C MET A 51 6.77 8.20 12.01
N LYS A 52 6.63 7.54 13.18
CA LYS A 52 7.33 7.94 14.41
C LYS A 52 8.85 7.84 14.25
N ASP A 53 9.35 6.76 13.65
CA ASP A 53 10.78 6.57 13.39
C ASP A 53 11.36 7.64 12.45
N ILE A 54 10.58 8.07 11.46
CA ILE A 54 10.98 9.11 10.50
C ILE A 54 10.97 10.53 11.11
N GLN A 55 10.23 10.76 12.19
CA GLN A 55 10.11 12.05 12.87
C GLN A 55 11.09 12.24 14.02
N ASN A 56 11.79 11.17 14.44
CA ASN A 56 12.84 11.21 15.45
C ASN A 56 14.19 11.66 14.90
#